data_AF-A0A8T5FEM6-F1
#
_entry.id   AF-A0A8T5FEM6-F1
#
_cell.length_a   1.000
_cell.length_b   1.000
_cell.length_c   1.000
_cell.angle_alpha   90.00
_cell.angle_beta   90.00
_cell.angle_gamma   90.00
#
_symmetry.space_group_name_H-M   'P 1'
#
loop_
_entity.id
_entity.type
_entity.pdbx_description
1 polymer ?
#
loop_
_entity_poly.entity_id
_entity_poly.type
_entity_poly.pdbx_seq_one_letter_code
_entity_poly.pdbx_strand_id
1 'polypeptide(L)'
;MSDEFTDDEKTGFYKAIYSRRDVRSHFTQEPIDDGTLTKILHAAHHAPSVGFSQPWNFILIKDMNTKQKIKESFQKEHKRASELVEDPKRSEYLSLKLEGIMES
;
A
#
# COMPACT_ATOMS: atom_id res chain seq x y z
N MET A 1 21.96 4.87 29.93
CA MET A 1 21.32 3.60 29.57
C MET A 1 21.77 3.27 28.17
N SER A 2 21.96 2.01 27.82
CA SER A 2 22.32 1.66 26.44
C SER A 2 21.14 1.98 25.54
N ASP A 3 21.36 2.76 24.48
CA ASP A 3 20.34 3.06 23.46
C ASP A 3 20.23 1.91 22.42
N GLU A 4 20.82 0.75 22.70
CA GLU A 4 20.73 -0.41 21.83
C GLU A 4 19.41 -1.15 21.99
N PHE A 5 18.84 -1.57 20.87
CA PHE A 5 17.73 -2.51 20.85
C PHE A 5 18.15 -3.86 21.44
N THR A 6 17.26 -4.44 22.23
CA THR A 6 17.31 -5.83 22.67
C THR A 6 17.25 -6.79 21.48
N ASP A 7 17.65 -8.05 21.69
CA ASP A 7 17.62 -9.07 20.63
C ASP A 7 16.19 -9.38 20.15
N ASP A 8 15.21 -9.30 21.05
CA ASP A 8 13.79 -9.47 20.72
C ASP A 8 13.27 -8.32 19.85
N GLU A 9 13.65 -7.07 20.15
CA GLU A 9 13.29 -5.90 19.33
C GLU A 9 13.91 -5.97 17.93
N LYS A 10 15.19 -6.35 17.84
CA LYS A 10 15.87 -6.58 16.56
C LYS A 10 15.17 -7.67 15.76
N THR A 11 14.83 -8.79 16.40
CA THR A 11 14.14 -9.91 15.74
C THR A 11 12.76 -9.50 15.24
N GLY A 12 11.98 -8.79 16.06
CA GLY A 12 10.67 -8.26 15.67
C GLY A 12 10.74 -7.31 14.48
N PHE A 13 11.71 -6.39 14.50
CA PHE A 13 11.93 -5.44 13.41
C PHE A 13 12.24 -6.13 12.09
N TYR A 14 13.22 -7.04 12.06
CA TYR A 14 13.58 -7.76 10.84
C TYR A 14 12.46 -8.69 10.35
N LYS A 15 11.71 -9.31 11.27
CA LYS A 15 10.52 -10.09 10.92
C LYS A 15 9.50 -9.24 10.18
N ALA A 16 9.19 -8.03 10.66
CA ALA A 16 8.25 -7.13 9.99
C ALA A 16 8.75 -6.72 8.59
N ILE A 17 10.03 -6.41 8.45
CA ILE A 17 10.63 -6.00 7.17
C ILE A 17 10.64 -7.13 6.14
N TYR A 18 11.00 -8.37 6.52
CA TYR A 18 11.14 -9.47 5.56
C TYR A 18 9.83 -10.17 5.23
N SER A 19 8.87 -10.16 6.16
CA SER A 19 7.58 -10.82 5.97
C SER A 19 6.54 -9.97 5.25
N ARG A 20 6.67 -8.64 5.21
CA ARG A 20 5.71 -7.77 4.52
C ARG A 20 5.56 -8.18 3.05
N ARG A 21 4.33 -8.05 2.54
CA ARG A 21 3.97 -8.33 1.15
C ARG A 21 3.16 -7.17 0.59
N ASP A 22 3.28 -6.98 -0.71
CA ASP A 22 2.36 -6.15 -1.48
C ASP A 22 1.10 -6.98 -1.73
N VAL A 23 0.05 -6.73 -0.93
CA VAL A 23 -1.18 -7.53 -0.95
C VAL A 23 -2.15 -6.94 -1.96
N ARG A 24 -2.68 -7.77 -2.87
CA ARG A 24 -3.61 -7.36 -3.94
C ARG A 24 -4.91 -8.17 -3.94
N SER A 25 -5.06 -9.10 -3.01
CA SER A 25 -6.23 -9.97 -2.88
C SER A 25 -6.38 -10.42 -1.42
N HIS A 26 -7.56 -10.97 -1.10
CA HIS A 26 -7.84 -11.56 0.22
C HIS A 26 -7.82 -10.56 1.38
N PHE A 27 -8.21 -9.31 1.11
CA PHE A 27 -8.58 -8.41 2.20
C PHE A 27 -9.89 -8.91 2.84
N THR A 28 -10.01 -8.74 4.16
CA THR A 28 -11.23 -9.07 4.89
C THR A 28 -12.21 -7.90 4.83
N GLN A 29 -13.50 -8.15 5.06
CA GLN A 29 -14.52 -7.09 5.19
C GLN A 29 -14.48 -6.41 6.57
N GLU A 30 -13.56 -6.84 7.44
CA GLU A 30 -13.45 -6.29 8.78
C GLU A 30 -12.95 -4.84 8.70
N PRO A 31 -13.68 -3.89 9.29
CA PRO A 31 -13.23 -2.51 9.31
C PRO A 31 -11.97 -2.39 10.18
N ILE A 32 -11.02 -1.58 9.74
CA ILE A 32 -9.87 -1.19 10.55
C ILE A 32 -10.36 -0.27 11.65
N ASP A 33 -10.10 -0.62 12.91
CA ASP A 33 -10.44 0.23 14.04
C ASP A 33 -9.63 1.54 14.02
N ASP A 34 -10.22 2.62 14.53
CA ASP A 34 -9.61 3.95 14.47
C ASP A 34 -8.28 4.03 15.24
N GLY A 35 -8.11 3.22 16.30
CA GLY A 35 -6.86 3.14 17.06
C GLY A 35 -5.71 2.56 16.24
N THR A 36 -5.97 1.47 15.52
CA THR A 36 -5.02 0.87 14.58
C THR A 36 -4.71 1.82 13.42
N LEU A 37 -5.73 2.46 12.83
CA LEU A 37 -5.51 3.43 11.76
C LEU A 37 -4.63 4.60 12.23
N THR A 38 -4.88 5.11 13.44
CA THR A 38 -4.08 6.19 14.03
C THR A 38 -2.62 5.77 14.22
N LYS A 39 -2.35 4.55 14.67
CA LYS A 39 -0.98 4.03 14.80
C LYS A 39 -0.25 3.98 13.47
N ILE A 40 -0.93 3.57 12.39
CA ILE A 40 -0.37 3.52 11.03
C ILE A 40 -0.01 4.94 10.55
N LEU A 41 -0.94 5.89 10.67
CA LEU A 41 -0.71 7.27 10.25
C LEU A 41 0.41 7.94 11.07
N HIS A 42 0.47 7.66 12.37
CA HIS A 42 1.52 8.17 13.24
C HIS A 42 2.89 7.62 12.87
N ALA A 43 2.99 6.33 12.54
CA ALA A 43 4.22 5.72 12.05
C ALA A 43 4.68 6.37 10.73
N ALA A 44 3.75 6.61 9.79
CA ALA A 44 4.07 7.31 8.55
C ALA A 44 4.55 8.75 8.80
N HIS A 45 3.96 9.46 9.76
CA HIS A 45 4.33 10.82 10.14
C HIS A 45 5.74 10.94 10.76
N HIS A 46 6.28 9.85 11.31
CA HIS A 46 7.64 9.78 11.89
C HIS A 46 8.74 9.54 10.85
N ALA A 47 8.40 9.43 9.57
CA ALA A 47 9.40 9.39 8.52
C ALA A 47 10.25 10.69 8.51
N PRO A 48 11.54 10.62 8.13
CA PRO A 48 12.35 11.82 7.97
C PRO A 48 11.86 12.64 6.75
N SER A 49 12.06 13.96 6.81
CA SER A 49 11.78 14.87 5.69
C SER A 49 12.84 15.97 5.61
N VAL A 50 13.11 16.46 4.39
CA VAL A 50 14.04 17.57 4.18
C VAL A 50 13.55 18.80 4.96
N GLY A 51 14.42 19.35 5.81
CA GLY A 51 14.12 20.52 6.61
C GLY A 51 12.95 20.34 7.58
N PHE A 52 12.61 19.10 7.96
CA PHE A 52 11.42 18.78 8.76
C PHE A 52 10.11 19.34 8.16
N SER A 53 10.05 19.38 6.83
CA SER A 53 8.91 19.94 6.08
C SER A 53 7.62 19.13 6.19
N GLN A 54 7.74 17.82 6.45
CA GLN A 54 6.60 16.88 6.56
C GLN A 54 5.52 17.11 5.49
N PRO A 55 5.87 17.14 4.18
CA PRO A 55 4.99 17.70 3.13
C PRO A 55 3.84 16.76 2.73
N TRP A 56 3.75 15.59 3.36
CA TRP A 56 2.74 14.59 3.04
C TRP A 56 1.36 14.98 3.56
N ASN A 57 0.35 14.60 2.80
CA ASN A 57 -1.05 14.59 3.23
C ASN A 57 -1.57 13.16 3.15
N PHE A 58 -2.43 12.78 4.09
CA PHE A 58 -3.10 11.48 4.09
C PHE A 58 -4.59 11.69 3.79
N ILE A 59 -5.06 11.10 2.69
CA ILE A 59 -6.48 11.15 2.30
C ILE A 59 -7.08 9.77 2.55
N LEU A 60 -8.01 9.69 3.49
CA LEU A 60 -8.70 8.45 3.83
C LEU A 60 -9.91 8.25 2.92
N ILE A 61 -9.87 7.22 2.08
CA ILE A 61 -10.94 6.91 1.13
C ILE A 61 -11.75 5.73 1.65
N LYS A 62 -12.91 6.03 2.26
CA LYS A 62 -13.89 5.02 2.72
C LYS A 62 -15.10 4.90 1.78
N ASP A 63 -15.39 5.95 1.00
CA ASP A 63 -16.53 5.98 0.09
C ASP A 63 -16.36 5.06 -1.12
N MET A 64 -17.34 4.19 -1.35
CA MET A 64 -17.31 3.19 -2.42
C MET A 64 -17.37 3.82 -3.81
N ASN A 65 -18.11 4.93 -3.98
CA ASN A 65 -18.18 5.61 -5.27
C ASN A 65 -16.82 6.20 -5.67
N THR A 66 -16.08 6.70 -4.69
CA THR A 66 -14.72 7.21 -4.89
C THR A 66 -13.75 6.08 -5.22
N LYS A 67 -13.80 4.95 -4.52
CA LYS A 67 -13.01 3.75 -4.87
C LYS A 67 -13.30 3.28 -6.30
N GLN A 68 -14.58 3.25 -6.69
CA GLN A 68 -15.01 2.85 -8.03
C GLN A 68 -14.43 3.76 -9.12
N LYS A 69 -14.44 5.09 -8.92
CA LYS A 69 -13.81 6.05 -9.85
C LYS A 69 -12.29 5.82 -9.99
N ILE A 70 -11.62 5.50 -8.88
CA ILE A 70 -10.17 5.17 -8.90
C ILE A 70 -9.92 3.87 -9.68
N LYS A 71 -10.77 2.86 -9.47
CA LYS A 71 -10.72 1.59 -10.22
C LYS A 71 -10.90 1.79 -11.72
N GLU A 72 -11.84 2.63 -12.13
CA GLU A 72 -12.05 2.99 -13.55
C GLU A 72 -10.84 3.71 -14.14
N SER A 73 -10.26 4.66 -13.39
CA SER A 73 -9.02 5.33 -13.80
C SER A 73 -7.87 4.34 -13.99
N PHE A 74 -7.73 3.37 -13.07
CA PHE A 74 -6.74 2.31 -13.19
C PHE A 74 -6.98 1.47 -14.45
N GLN A 75 -8.22 1.03 -14.72
CA GLN A 75 -8.54 0.20 -15.89
C GLN A 75 -8.20 0.90 -17.20
N LYS A 76 -8.47 2.21 -17.29
CA LYS A 76 -8.11 3.02 -18.46
C LYS A 76 -6.61 3.03 -18.71
N GLU A 77 -5.80 3.32 -17.70
CA GLU A 77 -4.35 3.37 -17.85
C GLU A 77 -3.73 1.97 -18.03
N HIS A 78 -4.28 0.94 -17.38
CA HIS A 78 -3.87 -0.45 -17.58
C HIS A 78 -4.05 -0.91 -19.03
N LYS A 79 -5.19 -0.57 -19.64
CA LYS A 79 -5.43 -0.83 -21.07
C LYS A 79 -4.46 -0.05 -21.94
N ARG A 80 -4.28 1.24 -21.68
CA ARG A 80 -3.33 2.08 -22.44
C ARG A 80 -1.91 1.53 -22.36
N ALA A 81 -1.47 1.10 -21.17
CA ALA A 81 -0.14 0.55 -20.96
C ALA A 81 0.05 -0.79 -21.70
N SER A 82 -0.96 -1.66 -21.71
CA SER A 82 -0.87 -2.94 -22.43
C SER A 82 -0.74 -2.73 -23.95
N GLU A 83 -1.36 -1.69 -24.51
CA GLU A 83 -1.25 -1.31 -25.92
C GLU A 83 0.17 -0.89 -26.33
N LEU A 84 1.01 -0.46 -25.39
CA LEU A 84 2.40 -0.05 -25.64
C LEU A 84 3.39 -1.23 -25.71
N VAL A 85 2.95 -2.43 -25.37
CA VAL A 85 3.79 -3.63 -25.28
C VAL A 85 3.34 -4.64 -26.33
N GLU A 86 4.27 -5.31 -27.01
CA GLU A 86 3.98 -6.39 -27.96
C GLU A 86 3.94 -7.76 -27.28
N ASP A 87 3.35 -8.75 -27.96
CA ASP A 87 3.38 -10.13 -27.48
C ASP A 87 4.78 -10.75 -27.57
N PRO A 88 5.15 -11.65 -26.62
CA PRO A 88 4.31 -12.24 -25.56
C PRO A 88 4.21 -11.41 -24.27
N LYS A 89 4.95 -10.31 -24.15
CA LYS A 89 5.03 -9.51 -22.91
C LYS A 89 3.70 -8.85 -22.56
N ARG A 90 2.90 -8.47 -23.56
CA ARG A 90 1.54 -7.96 -23.34
C ARG A 90 0.66 -9.00 -22.62
N SER A 91 0.66 -10.23 -23.13
CA SER A 91 -0.12 -11.32 -22.52
C SER A 91 0.33 -11.63 -21.09
N GLU A 92 1.64 -11.65 -20.84
CA GLU A 92 2.19 -11.79 -19.48
C GLU A 92 1.74 -10.65 -18.57
N TYR A 93 1.89 -9.40 -19.01
CA TYR A 93 1.47 -8.21 -18.26
C TYR A 93 -0.01 -8.26 -17.87
N LEU A 94 -0.89 -8.60 -18.82
CA LEU A 94 -2.33 -8.70 -18.59
C LEU A 94 -2.73 -9.83 -17.64
N SER A 95 -1.87 -10.84 -17.45
CA SER A 95 -2.11 -11.93 -16.50
C SER A 95 -1.82 -11.54 -15.04
N LEU A 96 -1.08 -10.44 -14.83
CA LEU A 96 -0.70 -10.00 -13.49
C LEU A 96 -1.87 -9.33 -12.77
N LYS A 97 -2.09 -9.69 -11.50
CA LYS A 97 -2.92 -8.88 -10.61
C LYS A 97 -2.13 -7.66 -10.18
N LEU A 98 -2.54 -6.47 -10.63
CA LEU A 98 -1.82 -5.21 -10.41
C LEU A 98 -2.53 -4.25 -9.45
N GLU A 99 -3.72 -4.59 -8.98
CA GLU A 99 -4.47 -3.77 -8.02
C GLU A 99 -5.36 -4.64 -7.12
N GLY A 100 -5.85 -4.03 -6.03
CA GLY A 100 -6.86 -4.58 -5.14
C GLY A 100 -7.81 -3.49 -4.59
N ILE A 101 -8.13 -2.48 -5.40
CA ILE A 101 -8.86 -1.26 -5.00
C ILE A 101 -10.26 -1.56 -4.47
N MET A 102 -10.91 -2.55 -5.07
CA MET A 102 -12.29 -2.97 -4.74
C MET A 102 -12.32 -4.30 -3.97
N GLU A 103 -11.16 -4.82 -3.57
CA GLU A 103 -11.05 -6.06 -2.82
C GLU A 103 -11.21 -5.71 -1.33
N SER A 104 -12.45 -5.67 -0.83
CA SER A 104 -12.85 -5.63 0.59
C SER A 104 -14.35 -5.36 0.66
#